data_AF-A0A9X1DD15-F1
#
_entry.id   AF-A0A9X1DD15-F1
#
_cell.length_a   1.000
_cell.length_b   1.000
_cell.length_c   1.000
_cell.angle_alpha   90.00
_cell.angle_beta   90.00
_cell.angle_gamma   90.00
#
_symmetry.space_group_name_H-M   'P 1'
#
loop_
_entity.id
_entity.type
_entity.pdbx_description
1 polymer ?
#
loop_
_entity_poly.entity_id
_entity_poly.type
_entity_poly.pdbx_seq_one_letter_code
_entity_poly.pdbx_strand_id
1 'polypeptide(L)'
;MSSIMGKRLVVVGIVLSLLAHGAAAQPSAGDTKEKTAQTSTSLPGDMDKGGPVMAEIGQEVAALVGGDPDGVFLYAEMVDGRTFLMLHKDVGKAIRMYRDSSKLEMLIQEAWALANPDPRKRWIAMEYDVRGRAFDVHYLYADQIDKKADAAQRIGAALSARFAGKRLVADPALIKEAPEMAVYSARRRPVLIPPL
;
A
#
# COMPACT_ATOMS: atom_id res chain seq x y z
N MET A 1 -1.39 -44.30 3.18
CA MET A 1 -2.12 -43.68 2.04
C MET A 1 -1.90 -42.18 2.15
N SER A 2 -1.17 -41.61 1.20
CA SER A 2 -0.60 -40.25 1.27
C SER A 2 -1.64 -39.15 1.11
N SER A 3 -1.53 -38.12 1.95
CA SER A 3 -2.30 -36.88 1.88
C SER A 3 -1.69 -35.94 0.82
N ILE A 4 -2.52 -35.47 -0.11
CA ILE A 4 -2.15 -34.52 -1.16
C ILE A 4 -2.27 -33.11 -0.56
N MET A 5 -1.14 -32.57 -0.11
CA MET A 5 -1.02 -31.19 0.36
C MET A 5 -0.86 -30.28 -0.88
N GLY A 6 -1.94 -29.63 -1.28
CA GLY A 6 -1.95 -28.65 -2.36
C GLY A 6 -1.07 -27.45 -2.02
N LYS A 7 0.01 -27.26 -2.78
CA LYS A 7 0.86 -26.07 -2.70
C LYS A 7 0.05 -24.85 -3.16
N ARG A 8 -0.22 -23.92 -2.24
CA ARG A 8 -0.80 -22.61 -2.56
C ARG A 8 0.28 -21.74 -3.17
N LEU A 9 0.11 -21.39 -4.45
CA LEU A 9 0.94 -20.43 -5.16
C LEU A 9 0.51 -19.02 -4.72
N VAL A 10 1.38 -18.29 -4.02
CA VAL A 10 1.23 -16.85 -3.77
C VAL A 10 1.86 -16.14 -4.95
N VAL A 11 1.02 -15.51 -5.79
CA VAL A 11 1.49 -14.68 -6.91
C VAL A 11 1.62 -13.26 -6.37
N VAL A 12 2.86 -12.78 -6.22
CA VAL A 12 3.15 -11.37 -5.94
C VAL A 12 3.16 -10.64 -7.28
N GLY A 13 2.09 -9.88 -7.57
CA GLY A 13 2.00 -9.05 -8.76
C GLY A 13 2.71 -7.70 -8.55
N ILE A 14 3.70 -7.39 -9.38
CA ILE A 14 4.24 -6.03 -9.51
C ILE A 14 3.49 -5.37 -10.66
N VAL A 15 2.66 -4.36 -10.38
CA VAL A 15 2.00 -3.54 -11.41
C VAL A 15 2.84 -2.29 -11.69
N LEU A 16 3.42 -2.23 -12.88
CA LEU A 16 4.06 -1.02 -13.39
C LEU A 16 2.98 -0.04 -13.88
N SER A 17 2.83 1.11 -13.21
CA SER A 17 1.93 2.18 -13.69
C SER A 17 2.61 2.97 -14.81
N LEU A 18 2.16 2.77 -16.06
CA LEU A 18 2.54 3.63 -17.19
C LEU A 18 1.62 4.86 -17.20
N LEU A 19 2.19 6.05 -16.93
CA LEU A 19 1.55 7.33 -17.24
C LEU A 19 1.65 7.59 -18.74
N ALA A 20 0.52 7.53 -19.45
CA ALA A 20 0.43 7.96 -20.85
C ALA A 20 0.24 9.48 -20.92
N HIS A 21 1.21 10.19 -21.50
CA HIS A 21 0.99 11.47 -22.20
C HIS A 21 1.28 11.26 -23.68
N GLY A 22 0.32 11.63 -24.52
CA GLY A 22 0.26 11.22 -25.92
C GLY A 22 1.24 11.92 -26.85
N ALA A 23 1.55 11.22 -27.94
CA ALA A 23 1.60 11.73 -29.31
C ALA A 23 1.63 10.52 -30.25
N ALA A 24 0.87 10.60 -31.35
CA ALA A 24 0.67 9.53 -32.30
C ALA A 24 1.93 9.24 -33.15
N ALA A 25 2.27 7.96 -33.33
CA ALA A 25 2.89 7.40 -34.52
C ALA A 25 2.79 5.86 -34.51
N GLN A 26 2.24 5.27 -35.58
CA GLN A 26 2.27 3.82 -35.84
C GLN A 26 3.59 3.40 -36.54
N PRO A 27 3.97 2.10 -36.50
CA PRO A 27 5.36 1.67 -36.41
C PRO A 27 6.00 1.31 -37.77
N SER A 28 7.31 1.53 -37.89
CA SER A 28 8.17 0.96 -38.94
C SER A 28 8.92 -0.24 -38.39
N ALA A 29 8.82 -1.36 -39.09
CA ALA A 29 9.54 -2.60 -38.82
C ALA A 29 11.06 -2.41 -38.87
N GLY A 30 11.76 -2.97 -37.87
CA GLY A 30 13.21 -3.00 -37.80
C GLY A 30 13.63 -3.80 -36.58
N ASP A 31 14.18 -4.99 -36.82
CA ASP A 31 14.70 -5.91 -35.82
C ASP A 31 15.70 -5.23 -34.87
N THR A 32 15.41 -5.22 -33.58
CA THR A 32 16.44 -5.17 -32.54
C THR A 32 15.95 -5.98 -31.36
N LYS A 33 16.66 -7.07 -31.07
CA LYS A 33 16.54 -7.85 -29.83
C LYS A 33 16.90 -6.95 -28.65
N GLU A 34 15.93 -6.21 -28.13
CA GLU A 34 16.10 -5.47 -26.89
C GLU A 34 15.74 -6.40 -25.72
N LYS A 35 16.80 -6.89 -25.09
CA LYS A 35 16.81 -7.67 -23.86
C LYS A 35 16.06 -6.88 -22.78
N THR A 36 14.78 -7.18 -22.62
CA THR A 36 13.96 -6.69 -21.51
C THR A 36 14.55 -7.28 -20.23
N ALA A 37 15.47 -6.55 -19.61
CA ALA A 37 15.94 -6.86 -18.28
C ALA A 37 14.78 -6.58 -17.32
N GLN A 38 13.94 -7.60 -17.12
CA GLN A 38 13.11 -7.71 -15.93
C GLN A 38 14.07 -7.83 -14.74
N THR A 39 14.51 -6.69 -14.20
CA THR A 39 15.11 -6.69 -12.87
C THR A 39 13.97 -6.78 -11.89
N SER A 40 13.49 -8.00 -11.67
CA SER A 40 12.79 -8.35 -10.43
C SER A 40 13.78 -8.05 -9.31
N THR A 41 13.62 -6.91 -8.65
CA THR A 41 14.36 -6.64 -7.41
C THR A 41 13.74 -7.52 -6.33
N SER A 42 14.14 -8.80 -6.34
CA SER A 42 13.90 -9.73 -5.25
C SER A 42 14.58 -9.15 -4.01
N LEU A 43 13.82 -8.87 -2.96
CA LEU A 43 14.38 -8.49 -1.66
C LEU A 43 15.37 -9.58 -1.19
N PRO A 44 16.64 -9.26 -0.91
CA PRO A 44 17.56 -10.23 -0.34
C PRO A 44 17.41 -10.25 1.19
N GLY A 45 16.65 -11.23 1.70
CA GLY A 45 16.43 -11.53 3.12
C GLY A 45 15.34 -12.59 3.28
N ASP A 46 15.49 -13.54 4.23
CA ASP A 46 14.61 -14.69 4.56
C ASP A 46 13.20 -14.66 3.92
N MET A 47 13.08 -15.02 2.63
CA MET A 47 11.81 -15.01 1.90
C MET A 47 10.75 -15.91 2.56
N ASP A 48 11.19 -16.92 3.30
CA ASP A 48 10.33 -17.85 4.04
C ASP A 48 9.51 -17.16 5.15
N LYS A 49 9.96 -16.01 5.66
CA LYS A 49 9.29 -15.28 6.75
C LYS A 49 8.48 -14.08 6.26
N GLY A 50 8.88 -13.43 5.17
CA GLY A 50 8.18 -12.27 4.63
C GLY A 50 6.77 -12.58 4.11
N GLY A 51 6.60 -13.74 3.44
CA GLY A 51 5.29 -14.18 2.94
C GLY A 51 4.23 -14.34 4.04
N PRO A 52 4.53 -15.07 5.14
CA PRO A 52 3.65 -15.17 6.30
C PRO A 52 3.24 -13.81 6.89
N VAL A 53 4.17 -12.87 7.10
CA VAL A 53 3.85 -11.55 7.66
C VAL A 53 2.88 -10.77 6.78
N MET A 54 3.05 -10.81 5.45
CA MET A 54 2.12 -10.14 4.53
C MET A 54 0.72 -10.76 4.54
N ALA A 55 0.62 -12.07 4.77
CA ALA A 55 -0.67 -12.74 4.94
C ALA A 55 -1.33 -12.36 6.27
N GLU A 56 -0.56 -12.23 7.35
CA GLU A 56 -1.05 -11.78 8.66
C GLU A 56 -1.52 -10.31 8.63
N ILE A 57 -0.81 -9.44 7.91
CA ILE A 57 -1.28 -8.07 7.60
C ILE A 57 -2.65 -8.15 6.91
N GLY A 58 -2.80 -9.01 5.90
CA GLY A 58 -4.06 -9.23 5.19
C GLY A 58 -5.22 -9.65 6.11
N GLN A 59 -4.95 -10.54 7.08
CA GLN A 59 -5.94 -10.96 8.06
C GLN A 59 -6.30 -9.85 9.04
N GLU A 60 -5.31 -9.08 9.50
CA GLU A 60 -5.54 -7.97 10.42
C GLU A 60 -6.35 -6.86 9.77
N VAL A 61 -6.01 -6.46 8.54
CA VAL A 61 -6.80 -5.44 7.83
C VAL A 61 -8.22 -5.92 7.56
N ALA A 62 -8.43 -7.21 7.24
CA ALA A 62 -9.76 -7.78 7.10
C ALA A 62 -10.57 -7.66 8.40
N ALA A 63 -9.97 -7.97 9.55
CA ALA A 63 -10.63 -7.83 10.85
C ALA A 63 -11.03 -6.37 11.14
N LEU A 64 -10.12 -5.43 10.88
CA LEU A 64 -10.35 -4.00 11.12
C LEU A 64 -11.47 -3.41 10.26
N VAL A 65 -11.68 -3.93 9.04
CA VAL A 65 -12.72 -3.43 8.14
C VAL A 65 -14.04 -4.22 8.20
N GLY A 66 -14.20 -5.13 9.17
CA GLY A 66 -15.44 -5.87 9.38
C GLY A 66 -15.55 -7.20 8.63
N GLY A 67 -14.42 -7.79 8.25
CA GLY A 67 -14.31 -9.16 7.74
C GLY A 67 -14.10 -9.30 6.23
N ASP A 68 -14.47 -8.28 5.45
CA ASP A 68 -14.26 -8.24 4.00
C ASP A 68 -13.17 -7.22 3.63
N PRO A 69 -11.96 -7.64 3.24
CA PRO A 69 -10.87 -6.74 2.92
C PRO A 69 -10.88 -6.22 1.47
N ASP A 70 -11.85 -6.58 0.61
CA ASP A 70 -11.81 -6.15 -0.80
C ASP A 70 -11.85 -4.62 -0.94
N GLY A 71 -10.94 -4.06 -1.74
CA GLY A 71 -10.80 -2.62 -1.91
C GLY A 71 -10.08 -1.91 -0.76
N VAL A 72 -9.44 -2.65 0.15
CA VAL A 72 -8.54 -2.08 1.16
C VAL A 72 -7.29 -1.52 0.51
N PHE A 73 -6.88 -0.35 0.97
CA PHE A 73 -5.59 0.27 0.72
C PHE A 73 -4.97 0.68 2.06
N LEU A 74 -3.84 0.09 2.39
CA LEU A 74 -3.01 0.44 3.54
C LEU A 74 -1.75 1.14 3.04
N TYR A 75 -1.54 2.37 3.47
CA TYR A 75 -0.26 3.05 3.35
C TYR A 75 0.47 2.98 4.69
N ALA A 76 1.72 2.56 4.66
CA ALA A 76 2.60 2.50 5.83
C ALA A 76 3.91 3.20 5.53
N GLU A 77 4.42 3.99 6.46
CA GLU A 77 5.69 4.68 6.31
C GLU A 77 6.52 4.58 7.59
N MET A 78 7.81 4.28 7.43
CA MET A 78 8.78 4.11 8.49
C MET A 78 9.80 5.25 8.40
N VAL A 79 9.74 6.19 9.33
CA VAL A 79 10.63 7.36 9.39
C VAL A 79 11.13 7.54 10.81
N ASP A 80 12.44 7.61 10.97
CA ASP A 80 13.11 7.86 12.26
C ASP A 80 12.62 6.95 13.41
N GLY A 81 12.35 5.69 13.09
CA GLY A 81 11.87 4.69 14.06
C GLY A 81 10.39 4.83 14.45
N ARG A 82 9.64 5.70 13.76
CA ARG A 82 8.19 5.84 13.90
C ARG A 82 7.47 5.21 12.72
N THR A 83 6.34 4.57 13.02
CA THR A 83 5.43 4.04 12.01
C THR A 83 4.27 5.02 11.81
N PHE A 84 4.00 5.38 10.56
CA PHE A 84 2.79 6.09 10.16
C PHE A 84 1.92 5.15 9.34
N LEU A 85 0.66 4.97 9.75
CA LEU A 85 -0.27 4.05 9.09
C LEU A 85 -1.54 4.78 8.68
N MET A 86 -2.06 4.41 7.51
CA MET A 86 -3.34 4.89 7.02
C MET A 86 -4.10 3.76 6.33
N LEU A 87 -5.17 3.30 6.97
CA LEU A 87 -6.04 2.26 6.45
C LEU A 87 -7.31 2.85 5.85
N HIS A 88 -7.51 2.60 4.56
CA HIS A 88 -8.70 3.01 3.83
C HIS A 88 -9.36 1.81 3.14
N LYS A 89 -10.67 1.87 2.98
CA LYS A 89 -11.42 0.95 2.11
C LYS A 89 -12.24 1.73 1.10
N ASP A 90 -12.19 1.30 -0.15
CA ASP A 90 -13.13 1.74 -1.18
C ASP A 90 -14.53 1.22 -0.88
N VAL A 91 -15.50 2.12 -0.75
CA VAL A 91 -16.93 1.78 -0.52
C VAL A 91 -17.79 2.31 -1.66
N GLY A 92 -17.25 2.34 -2.88
CA GLY A 92 -17.92 2.75 -4.10
C GLY A 92 -17.74 4.23 -4.40
N LYS A 93 -18.70 5.07 -4.03
CA LYS A 93 -18.63 6.53 -4.30
C LYS A 93 -17.75 7.29 -3.30
N ALA A 94 -17.25 6.60 -2.28
CA ALA A 94 -16.47 7.16 -1.20
C ALA A 94 -15.35 6.19 -0.81
N ILE A 95 -14.39 6.70 -0.06
CA ILE A 95 -13.44 5.91 0.71
C ILE A 95 -13.76 6.08 2.19
N ARG A 96 -13.63 4.99 2.95
CA ARG A 96 -13.77 5.01 4.40
C ARG A 96 -12.40 4.86 5.04
N MET A 97 -12.07 5.75 5.96
CA MET A 97 -10.90 5.62 6.83
C MET A 97 -11.25 4.76 8.04
N TYR A 98 -10.33 3.88 8.41
CA TYR A 98 -10.42 3.02 9.58
C TYR A 98 -9.27 3.33 10.53
N ARG A 99 -9.50 3.14 11.82
CA ARG A 99 -8.44 3.15 12.82
C ARG A 99 -7.56 1.92 12.60
N ASP A 100 -6.26 2.10 12.73
CA ASP A 100 -5.31 0.99 12.78
C ASP A 100 -5.37 0.26 14.15
N SER A 101 -4.50 -0.73 14.33
CA SER A 101 -4.32 -1.43 15.61
C SER A 101 -2.83 -1.53 15.94
N SER A 102 -2.50 -1.66 17.23
CA SER A 102 -1.12 -1.95 17.65
C SER A 102 -0.58 -3.24 17.03
N LYS A 103 -1.46 -4.22 16.76
CA LYS A 103 -1.07 -5.45 16.06
C LYS A 103 -0.68 -5.16 14.62
N LEU A 104 -1.44 -4.34 13.89
CA LEU A 104 -1.08 -3.93 12.55
C LEU A 104 0.27 -3.18 12.55
N GLU A 105 0.48 -2.27 13.50
CA GLU A 105 1.75 -1.56 13.65
C GLU A 105 2.94 -2.51 13.86
N MET A 106 2.82 -3.48 14.75
CA MET A 106 3.86 -4.49 14.99
C MET A 106 4.17 -5.31 13.73
N LEU A 107 3.14 -5.75 12.99
CA LEU A 107 3.32 -6.50 11.74
C LEU A 107 4.05 -5.67 10.68
N ILE A 108 3.79 -4.38 10.60
CA ILE A 108 4.47 -3.46 9.67
C ILE A 108 5.93 -3.26 10.07
N GLN A 109 6.22 -3.10 11.36
CA GLN A 109 7.60 -2.99 11.86
C GLN A 109 8.38 -4.29 11.60
N GLU A 110 7.75 -5.44 11.77
CA GLU A 110 8.34 -6.75 11.45
C GLU A 110 8.62 -6.89 9.95
N ALA A 111 7.64 -6.57 9.10
CA ALA A 111 7.81 -6.55 7.64
C ALA A 111 8.96 -5.64 7.21
N TRP A 112 9.10 -4.48 7.84
CA TRP A 112 10.20 -3.54 7.59
C TRP A 112 11.54 -4.13 7.98
N ALA A 113 11.64 -4.70 9.19
CA ALA A 113 12.86 -5.31 9.70
C ALA A 113 13.34 -6.49 8.84
N LEU A 114 12.41 -7.30 8.34
CA LEU A 114 12.69 -8.46 7.48
C LEU A 114 13.11 -8.07 6.06
N ALA A 115 12.69 -6.91 5.55
CA ALA A 115 12.94 -6.52 4.16
C ALA A 115 14.44 -6.41 3.82
N ASN A 116 15.26 -5.97 4.77
CA ASN A 116 16.71 -5.95 4.60
C ASN A 116 17.45 -5.96 5.95
N PRO A 117 18.57 -6.68 6.10
CA PRO A 117 19.39 -6.59 7.31
C PRO A 117 20.03 -5.21 7.51
N ASP A 118 20.34 -4.46 6.44
CA ASP A 118 20.83 -3.07 6.54
C ASP A 118 19.62 -2.11 6.60
N PRO A 119 19.37 -1.40 7.71
CA PRO A 119 18.25 -0.47 7.84
C PRO A 119 18.21 0.61 6.76
N ARG A 120 19.37 1.01 6.20
CA ARG A 120 19.47 2.05 5.17
C ARG A 120 19.01 1.56 3.79
N LYS A 121 18.86 0.25 3.60
CA LYS A 121 18.39 -0.39 2.37
C LYS A 121 16.93 -0.86 2.47
N ARG A 122 16.27 -0.64 3.62
CA ARG A 122 14.85 -0.95 3.78
C ARG A 122 14.01 0.07 3.03
N TRP A 123 12.80 -0.32 2.70
CA TRP A 123 11.80 0.59 2.15
C TRP A 123 11.47 1.68 3.19
N ILE A 124 11.09 2.86 2.70
CA ILE A 124 10.62 3.98 3.52
C ILE A 124 9.10 3.95 3.64
N ALA A 125 8.42 3.67 2.54
CA ALA A 125 6.97 3.46 2.55
C ALA A 125 6.57 2.16 1.86
N MET A 126 5.41 1.65 2.24
CA MET A 126 4.77 0.46 1.70
C MET A 126 3.31 0.78 1.41
N GLU A 127 2.86 0.44 0.22
CA GLU A 127 1.47 0.44 -0.19
C GLU A 127 1.00 -1.00 -0.30
N TYR A 128 -0.08 -1.35 0.40
CA TYR A 128 -0.67 -2.67 0.41
C TYR A 128 -2.13 -2.58 -0.05
N ASP A 129 -2.43 -3.22 -1.17
CA ASP A 129 -3.71 -3.13 -1.88
C ASP A 129 -4.38 -4.50 -1.91
N VAL A 130 -5.63 -4.60 -1.48
CA VAL A 130 -6.40 -5.85 -1.54
C VAL A 130 -7.44 -5.78 -2.66
N ARG A 131 -7.39 -6.74 -3.57
CA ARG A 131 -8.32 -6.89 -4.69
C ARG A 131 -8.87 -8.31 -4.73
N GLY A 132 -10.14 -8.45 -4.41
CA GLY A 132 -10.81 -9.72 -4.22
C GLY A 132 -10.13 -10.55 -3.14
N ARG A 133 -9.44 -11.63 -3.56
CA ARG A 133 -8.75 -12.57 -2.66
C ARG A 133 -7.23 -12.47 -2.70
N ALA A 134 -6.70 -11.49 -3.42
CA ALA A 134 -5.27 -11.27 -3.57
C ALA A 134 -4.88 -9.91 -2.99
N PHE A 135 -3.61 -9.79 -2.64
CA PHE A 135 -3.02 -8.51 -2.28
C PHE A 135 -1.81 -8.23 -3.16
N ASP A 136 -1.59 -6.95 -3.44
CA ASP A 136 -0.38 -6.44 -4.07
C ASP A 136 0.36 -5.56 -3.06
N VAL A 137 1.69 -5.62 -3.05
CA VAL A 137 2.54 -4.81 -2.18
C VAL A 137 3.54 -4.04 -3.02
N HIS A 138 3.58 -2.73 -2.82
CA HIS A 138 4.52 -1.84 -3.47
C HIS A 138 5.39 -1.13 -2.44
N TYR A 139 6.71 -1.25 -2.58
CA TYR A 139 7.68 -0.65 -1.68
C TYR A 139 8.32 0.57 -2.33
N LEU A 140 8.39 1.67 -1.57
CA LEU A 140 9.01 2.92 -1.96
C LEU A 140 10.30 3.11 -1.16
N TYR A 141 11.43 3.26 -1.84
CA TYR A 141 12.75 3.45 -1.24
C TYR A 141 13.14 4.94 -1.18
N ALA A 142 14.25 5.22 -0.48
CA ALA A 142 14.67 6.59 -0.16
C ALA A 142 14.95 7.49 -1.38
N ASP A 143 15.22 6.92 -2.54
CA ASP A 143 15.41 7.61 -3.83
C ASP A 143 14.12 7.80 -4.62
N GLN A 144 13.06 7.07 -4.28
CA GLN A 144 11.74 7.12 -4.93
C GLN A 144 10.76 8.04 -4.20
N ILE A 145 11.11 8.50 -3.01
CA ILE A 145 10.28 9.39 -2.20
C ILE A 145 10.69 10.86 -2.38
N ASP A 146 9.69 11.76 -2.47
CA ASP A 146 9.92 13.20 -2.39
C ASP A 146 10.38 13.59 -0.98
N LYS A 147 11.67 13.95 -0.89
CA LYS A 147 12.36 14.35 0.35
C LYS A 147 11.94 15.73 0.84
N LYS A 148 11.29 16.54 0.00
CA LYS A 148 10.77 17.86 0.39
C LYS A 148 9.40 17.77 1.02
N ALA A 149 8.66 16.70 0.71
CA ALA A 149 7.38 16.43 1.33
C ALA A 149 7.57 15.91 2.76
N ASP A 150 6.62 16.19 3.65
CA ASP A 150 6.50 15.45 4.91
C ASP A 150 5.64 14.17 4.70
N ALA A 151 5.56 13.31 5.71
CA ALA A 151 4.80 12.07 5.63
C ALA A 151 3.31 12.34 5.31
N ALA A 152 2.76 13.40 5.89
CA ALA A 152 1.39 13.83 5.66
C ALA A 152 1.10 14.15 4.19
N GLN A 153 1.97 14.91 3.55
CA GLN A 153 1.88 15.27 2.14
C GLN A 153 2.02 14.05 1.23
N ARG A 154 2.94 13.12 1.55
CA ARG A 154 3.12 11.88 0.79
C ARG A 154 1.89 10.98 0.85
N ILE A 155 1.34 10.80 2.05
CA ILE A 155 0.10 10.04 2.24
C ILE A 155 -1.04 10.68 1.46
N GLY A 156 -1.22 12.01 1.57
CA GLY A 156 -2.23 12.74 0.82
C GLY A 156 -2.08 12.58 -0.70
N ALA A 157 -0.86 12.54 -1.22
CA ALA A 157 -0.57 12.29 -2.62
C ALA A 157 -0.90 10.85 -3.04
N ALA A 158 -0.51 9.84 -2.24
CA ALA A 158 -0.83 8.44 -2.50
C ALA A 158 -2.35 8.20 -2.54
N LEU A 159 -3.08 8.74 -1.56
CA LEU A 159 -4.55 8.69 -1.55
C LEU A 159 -5.17 9.41 -2.74
N SER A 160 -4.63 10.57 -3.12
CA SER A 160 -5.11 11.32 -4.28
C SER A 160 -4.88 10.56 -5.59
N ALA A 161 -3.72 9.91 -5.74
CA ALA A 161 -3.41 9.08 -6.91
C ALA A 161 -4.33 7.85 -6.98
N ARG A 162 -4.62 7.21 -5.85
CA ARG A 162 -5.41 5.98 -5.79
C ARG A 162 -6.91 6.22 -5.90
N PHE A 163 -7.42 7.26 -5.25
CA PHE A 163 -8.85 7.49 -5.02
C PHE A 163 -9.34 8.84 -5.56
N ALA A 164 -8.64 9.39 -6.55
CA ALA A 164 -9.00 10.63 -7.22
C ALA A 164 -10.52 10.73 -7.45
N GLY A 165 -11.13 11.76 -6.87
CA GLY A 165 -12.55 12.03 -7.06
C GLY A 165 -13.51 11.28 -6.12
N LYS A 166 -13.03 10.48 -5.16
CA LYS A 166 -13.87 9.90 -4.11
C LYS A 166 -13.96 10.81 -2.89
N ARG A 167 -15.08 10.71 -2.16
CA ARG A 167 -15.29 11.45 -0.90
C ARG A 167 -14.67 10.67 0.27
N LEU A 168 -14.11 11.37 1.25
CA LEU A 168 -13.68 10.74 2.50
C LEU A 168 -14.86 10.63 3.47
N VAL A 169 -15.00 9.44 4.03
CA VAL A 169 -15.89 9.11 5.14
C VAL A 169 -15.01 8.65 6.30
N ALA A 170 -15.11 9.31 7.45
CA ALA A 170 -14.28 8.97 8.60
C ALA A 170 -14.99 9.33 9.90
N ASP A 171 -14.56 8.69 10.99
CA ASP A 171 -14.93 9.10 12.34
C ASP A 171 -14.34 10.51 12.62
N PRO A 172 -15.13 11.47 13.15
CA PRO A 172 -14.63 12.78 13.55
C PRO A 172 -13.39 12.74 14.46
N ALA A 173 -13.28 11.76 15.36
CA ALA A 173 -12.12 11.60 16.23
C ALA A 173 -10.86 11.24 15.42
N LEU A 174 -11.00 10.36 14.41
CA LEU A 174 -9.90 10.02 13.51
C LEU A 174 -9.43 11.23 12.70
N ILE A 175 -10.34 12.09 12.25
CA ILE A 175 -9.97 13.32 11.52
C ILE A 175 -9.17 14.28 12.40
N LYS A 176 -9.49 14.37 13.69
CA LYS A 176 -8.74 15.23 14.63
C LYS A 176 -7.34 14.72 14.91
N GLU A 177 -7.19 13.40 14.91
CA GLU A 177 -5.91 12.71 15.18
C GLU A 177 -5.03 12.60 13.94
N ALA A 178 -5.58 12.80 12.74
CA ALA A 178 -4.90 12.66 11.45
C ALA A 178 -4.80 14.02 10.71
N PRO A 179 -3.97 14.98 11.16
CA PRO A 179 -3.78 16.26 10.47
C PRO A 179 -3.30 16.09 9.02
N GLU A 180 -2.65 14.97 8.68
CA GLU A 180 -2.30 14.55 7.33
C GLU A 180 -3.50 14.45 6.37
N MET A 181 -4.67 14.13 6.90
CA MET A 181 -5.90 14.06 6.12
C MET A 181 -6.43 15.43 5.73
N ALA A 182 -5.92 16.52 6.32
CA ALA A 182 -6.19 17.87 5.85
C ALA A 182 -5.69 18.07 4.41
N VAL A 183 -4.58 17.46 4.01
CA VAL A 183 -4.04 17.58 2.63
C VAL A 183 -4.99 16.91 1.62
N TYR A 184 -5.48 15.71 1.94
CA TYR A 184 -6.44 14.98 1.09
C TYR A 184 -7.81 15.68 1.06
N SER A 185 -8.30 16.14 2.22
CA SER A 185 -9.61 16.76 2.37
C SER A 185 -9.67 18.26 2.07
N ALA A 186 -8.53 18.94 1.87
CA ALA A 186 -8.48 20.37 1.51
C ALA A 186 -9.25 20.68 0.23
N ARG A 187 -9.45 19.69 -0.66
CA ARG A 187 -10.26 19.84 -1.86
C ARG A 187 -11.74 19.44 -1.67
N ARG A 188 -12.09 18.73 -0.59
CA ARG A 188 -13.44 18.15 -0.33
C ARG A 188 -13.69 17.92 1.17
N ARG A 189 -14.71 18.60 1.74
CA ARG A 189 -15.07 18.44 3.17
C ARG A 189 -15.40 16.96 3.50
N PRO A 190 -14.80 16.38 4.55
CA PRO A 190 -15.13 15.03 5.01
C PRO A 190 -16.61 14.92 5.41
N VAL A 191 -17.20 13.74 5.22
CA VAL A 191 -18.51 13.43 5.80
C VAL A 191 -18.28 12.74 7.14
N LEU A 192 -18.75 13.40 8.20
CA LEU A 192 -18.69 12.89 9.57
C LEU A 192 -19.76 11.82 9.75
N ILE A 193 -19.37 10.63 10.19
CA ILE A 193 -20.31 9.61 10.67
C ILE A 193 -20.54 9.87 12.17
N PRO A 194 -21.79 9.85 12.68
CA PRO A 194 -22.02 9.82 14.12
C PRO A 194 -21.41 8.55 14.75
N PRO A 195 -20.99 8.61 16.03
CA PRO A 195 -20.50 7.42 16.73
C PRO A 195 -21.58 6.32 16.74
N LEU A 196 -21.14 5.06 16.57
CA LEU A 196 -21.97 3.86 16.69
C LEU A 196 -22.42 3.63 18.13
#